data_AF-A0A2W5U012-F1
#
_entry.id   AF-A0A2W5U012-F1
#
_cell.length_a   1.000
_cell.length_b   1.000
_cell.length_c   1.000
_cell.angle_alpha   90.00
_cell.angle_beta   90.00
_cell.angle_gamma   90.00
#
_symmetry.space_group_name_H-M   'P 1'
#
loop_
_entity.id
_entity.type
_entity.pdbx_description
1 polymer ?
#
loop_
_entity_poly.entity_id
_entity_poly.type
_entity_poly.pdbx_seq_one_letter_code
_entity_poly.pdbx_strand_id
1 'polypeptide(L)'
;MIGLALSAGVSSLHPHGSDPPTSHQKAFFWGFMYLVAVGTGGIKPNVSTFGADQFNENDPEERKLIPRFYNYFYFFVNIGALVASTGLVILQTDVSWMAGFLIPAVSFFFAITIFISFTPVYRHKPPGGSPLVRWFRTTVGAIAHARRPMPEDPSELHEVEGFWSIVRGQQKLELTEVLSGLNKAAVRQPEDVAADGGAPKSGGVTSAKKDRWLVTVTEVEEVKCVVRMLPIA
;
A
#
# COMPACT_ATOMS: atom_id res chain seq x y z
N MET A 1 -13.29 9.04 -16.48
CA MET A 1 -14.19 8.49 -17.51
C MET A 1 -15.14 9.54 -18.08
N ILE A 2 -15.93 10.27 -17.28
CA ILE A 2 -16.85 11.32 -17.81
C ILE A 2 -16.12 12.37 -18.66
N GLY A 3 -14.98 12.89 -18.19
CA GLY A 3 -14.17 13.82 -18.98
C GLY A 3 -13.67 13.25 -20.31
N LEU A 4 -13.35 11.95 -20.37
CA LEU A 4 -12.98 11.28 -21.63
C LEU A 4 -14.19 11.09 -22.55
N ALA A 5 -15.37 10.80 -21.99
CA ALA A 5 -16.61 10.75 -22.74
C ALA A 5 -16.96 12.12 -23.34
N LEU A 6 -16.79 13.21 -22.58
CA LEU A 6 -16.95 14.58 -23.07
C LEU A 6 -15.92 14.93 -24.15
N SER A 7 -14.67 14.50 -23.98
CA SER A 7 -13.64 14.68 -25.01
C SER A 7 -14.02 13.97 -26.31
N ALA A 8 -14.67 12.81 -26.24
CA ALA A 8 -15.09 12.05 -27.41
C ALA A 8 -16.40 12.54 -28.05
N GLY A 9 -17.32 13.08 -27.24
CA GLY A 9 -18.67 13.45 -27.68
C GLY A 9 -18.86 14.93 -28.04
N VAL A 10 -18.01 15.83 -27.54
CA VAL A 10 -18.12 17.27 -27.79
C VAL A 10 -17.17 17.69 -28.90
N SER A 11 -17.74 18.22 -29.98
CA SER A 11 -17.06 18.78 -31.16
C SER A 11 -15.87 19.70 -30.83
N SER A 12 -16.01 20.55 -29.82
CA SER A 12 -14.95 21.46 -29.40
C SER A 12 -13.74 20.76 -28.73
N LEU A 13 -13.93 19.54 -28.20
CA LEU A 13 -12.94 18.82 -27.38
C LEU A 13 -12.26 17.64 -28.12
N HIS A 14 -12.58 17.41 -29.39
CA HIS A 14 -11.86 16.51 -30.28
C HIS A 14 -11.49 17.18 -31.60
N PRO A 15 -10.43 16.75 -32.28
CA PRO A 15 -10.13 17.22 -33.63
C PRO A 15 -11.28 16.85 -34.59
N HIS A 16 -11.63 17.77 -35.49
CA HIS A 16 -12.58 17.52 -36.56
C HIS A 16 -11.87 16.98 -37.80
N GLY A 17 -12.34 15.86 -38.33
CA GLY A 17 -11.78 15.29 -39.56
C GLY A 17 -10.29 14.92 -39.42
N SER A 18 -9.46 15.43 -40.31
CA SER A 18 -8.02 15.16 -40.36
C SER A 18 -7.14 16.20 -39.66
N ASP A 19 -7.75 17.20 -39.00
CA ASP A 19 -6.99 18.27 -38.36
C ASP A 19 -6.20 17.76 -37.14
N PRO A 20 -4.96 18.23 -36.92
CA PRO A 20 -4.21 17.86 -35.74
C PRO A 20 -4.90 18.43 -34.47
N PRO A 21 -4.91 17.68 -33.36
CA PRO A 21 -5.55 18.13 -32.13
C PRO A 21 -4.86 19.38 -31.58
N THR A 22 -5.66 20.38 -31.21
CA THR A 22 -5.17 21.62 -30.60
C THR A 22 -4.54 21.35 -29.23
N SER A 23 -3.71 22.29 -28.74
CA SER A 23 -3.06 22.16 -27.43
C SER A 23 -4.05 21.96 -26.29
N HIS A 24 -5.19 22.65 -26.31
CA HIS A 24 -6.24 22.51 -25.29
C HIS A 24 -6.93 21.14 -25.33
N GLN A 25 -7.21 20.60 -26.52
CA GLN A 25 -7.79 19.25 -26.67
C GLN A 25 -6.85 18.17 -26.16
N LYS A 26 -5.55 18.27 -26.49
CA LYS A 26 -4.52 17.35 -25.97
C LYS A 26 -4.41 17.44 -24.45
N ALA A 27 -4.33 18.66 -23.90
CA ALA A 27 -4.23 18.87 -22.46
C ALA A 27 -5.44 18.30 -21.71
N PHE A 28 -6.65 18.52 -22.24
CA PHE A 28 -7.89 18.00 -21.67
C PHE A 28 -7.90 16.47 -21.66
N PHE A 29 -7.64 15.83 -22.80
CA PHE A 29 -7.60 14.38 -22.92
C PHE A 29 -6.55 13.75 -21.99
N TRP A 30 -5.32 14.24 -22.03
CA TRP A 30 -4.24 13.71 -21.19
C TRP A 30 -4.48 13.95 -19.70
N GLY A 31 -5.02 15.11 -19.32
CA GLY A 31 -5.39 15.40 -17.93
C GLY A 31 -6.35 14.35 -17.37
N PHE A 32 -7.41 14.01 -18.11
CA PHE A 32 -8.37 12.98 -17.69
C PHE A 32 -7.81 11.56 -17.80
N MET A 33 -6.91 11.28 -18.74
CA MET A 33 -6.20 10.00 -18.80
C MET A 33 -5.32 9.79 -17.56
N TYR A 34 -4.55 10.80 -17.15
CA TYR A 34 -3.74 10.74 -15.93
C TYR A 34 -4.62 10.59 -14.68
N LEU A 35 -5.77 11.27 -14.63
CA LEU A 35 -6.71 11.12 -13.53
C LEU A 35 -7.24 9.68 -13.42
N VAL A 36 -7.54 9.04 -14.56
CA VAL A 36 -7.92 7.61 -14.60
C VAL A 36 -6.75 6.72 -14.17
N ALA A 37 -5.52 7.01 -14.61
CA ALA A 37 -4.34 6.25 -14.19
C ALA A 37 -4.13 6.31 -12.67
N VAL A 38 -4.24 7.51 -12.08
CA VAL A 38 -4.14 7.69 -10.62
C VAL A 38 -5.26 6.95 -9.88
N GLY A 39 -6.51 7.09 -10.35
CA GLY A 39 -7.65 6.42 -9.73
C GLY A 39 -7.55 4.89 -9.78
N THR A 40 -7.17 4.33 -10.94
CA THR A 40 -7.01 2.88 -11.10
C THR A 40 -5.81 2.35 -10.31
N GLY A 41 -4.71 3.11 -10.24
CA GLY A 41 -3.53 2.77 -9.44
C GLY A 41 -3.82 2.76 -7.93
N GLY A 42 -4.68 3.67 -7.45
CA GLY A 42 -5.09 3.71 -6.05
C GLY A 42 -6.07 2.59 -5.67
N ILE A 43 -6.97 2.19 -6.56
CA ILE A 43 -8.04 1.23 -6.22
C ILE A 43 -7.57 -0.21 -6.30
N LYS A 44 -6.81 -0.58 -7.35
CA LYS A 44 -6.40 -1.96 -7.63
C LYS A 44 -5.74 -2.70 -6.46
N PRO A 45 -4.75 -2.15 -5.72
CA PRO A 45 -4.10 -2.88 -4.64
C PRO A 45 -4.95 -2.97 -3.36
N ASN A 46 -6.01 -2.16 -3.25
CA ASN A 46 -6.79 -2.00 -2.02
C ASN A 46 -8.11 -2.77 -2.03
N VAL A 47 -8.74 -2.97 -3.19
CA VAL A 47 -10.08 -3.61 -3.25
C VAL A 47 -10.03 -5.09 -2.88
N SER A 48 -9.05 -5.85 -3.42
CA SER A 48 -8.97 -7.29 -3.17
C SER A 48 -8.56 -7.60 -1.73
N THR A 49 -7.65 -6.79 -1.17
CA THR A 49 -7.21 -6.88 0.22
C THR A 49 -8.33 -6.48 1.17
N PHE A 50 -9.04 -5.38 0.91
CA PHE A 50 -10.21 -4.98 1.70
C PHE A 50 -11.32 -6.04 1.70
N GLY A 51 -11.55 -6.71 0.57
CA GLY A 51 -12.51 -7.80 0.47
C GLY A 51 -12.11 -9.02 1.31
N ALA A 52 -10.82 -9.38 1.30
CA ALA A 52 -10.30 -10.45 2.15
C ALA A 52 -10.32 -10.07 3.65
N ASP A 53 -10.11 -8.80 3.97
CA ASP A 53 -10.14 -8.27 5.35
C ASP A 53 -11.49 -8.42 6.04
N GLN A 54 -12.56 -8.69 5.29
CA GLN A 54 -13.89 -8.96 5.84
C GLN A 54 -13.95 -10.29 6.60
N PHE A 55 -13.04 -11.23 6.32
CA PHE A 55 -12.96 -12.52 6.98
C PHE A 55 -11.97 -12.48 8.16
N ASN A 56 -12.30 -13.19 9.23
CA ASN A 56 -11.46 -13.33 10.41
C ASN A 56 -10.49 -14.52 10.21
N GLU A 57 -9.21 -14.23 10.07
CA GLU A 57 -8.16 -15.26 9.91
C GLU A 57 -7.98 -16.13 11.15
N ASN A 58 -8.36 -15.64 12.34
CA ASN A 58 -8.26 -16.39 13.59
C ASN A 58 -9.41 -17.40 13.76
N ASP A 59 -10.48 -17.28 12.96
CA ASP A 59 -11.56 -18.25 12.93
C ASP A 59 -11.28 -19.31 11.84
N PRO A 60 -11.09 -20.60 12.20
CA PRO A 60 -10.82 -21.66 11.24
C PRO A 60 -11.88 -21.82 10.14
N GLU A 61 -13.15 -21.50 10.43
CA GLU A 61 -14.24 -21.61 9.45
C GLU A 61 -14.22 -20.43 8.47
N GLU A 62 -14.09 -19.19 8.96
CA GLU A 62 -13.99 -18.02 8.07
C GLU A 62 -12.68 -18.03 7.25
N ARG A 63 -11.57 -18.51 7.82
CA ARG A 63 -10.29 -18.64 7.10
C ARG A 63 -10.39 -19.53 5.87
N LYS A 64 -11.21 -20.59 5.90
CA LYS A 64 -11.45 -21.48 4.74
C LYS A 64 -12.25 -20.78 3.62
N LEU A 65 -12.94 -19.68 3.92
CA LEU A 65 -13.72 -18.91 2.95
C LEU A 65 -12.87 -17.91 2.16
N ILE A 66 -11.72 -17.48 2.69
CA ILE A 66 -10.83 -16.51 2.02
C ILE A 66 -10.40 -16.99 0.62
N PRO A 67 -9.93 -18.25 0.41
CA PRO A 67 -9.60 -18.73 -0.93
C PRO A 67 -10.81 -18.79 -1.86
N ARG A 68 -12.00 -19.10 -1.33
CA ARG A 68 -13.25 -19.12 -2.12
C ARG A 68 -13.61 -17.71 -2.60
N PHE A 69 -13.46 -16.71 -1.74
CA PHE A 69 -13.62 -15.31 -2.12
C PHE A 69 -12.69 -14.94 -3.28
N TYR A 70 -11.39 -15.24 -3.18
CA TYR A 70 -10.45 -14.95 -4.26
C TYR A 70 -10.79 -15.69 -5.57
N ASN A 71 -11.22 -16.95 -5.50
CA ASN A 71 -11.66 -17.69 -6.68
C ASN A 71 -12.81 -16.98 -7.39
N TYR A 72 -13.87 -16.58 -6.67
CA TYR A 72 -14.98 -15.83 -7.27
C TYR A 72 -14.54 -14.46 -7.77
N PHE A 73 -13.74 -13.73 -6.98
CA PHE A 73 -13.23 -12.42 -7.36
C PHE A 73 -12.46 -12.48 -8.69
N TYR A 74 -11.50 -13.40 -8.82
CA TYR A 74 -10.72 -13.54 -10.04
C TYR A 74 -11.54 -14.10 -11.20
N PHE A 75 -12.51 -14.98 -10.94
CA PHE A 75 -13.45 -15.45 -11.97
C PHE A 75 -14.21 -14.27 -12.60
N PHE A 76 -14.82 -13.41 -11.78
CA PHE A 76 -15.54 -12.23 -12.29
C PHE A 76 -14.63 -11.18 -12.92
N VAL A 77 -13.40 -11.00 -12.42
CA VAL A 77 -12.41 -10.11 -13.06
C VAL A 77 -12.05 -10.60 -14.46
N ASN A 78 -11.82 -11.90 -14.64
CA ASN A 78 -11.49 -12.47 -15.95
C ASN A 78 -12.67 -12.37 -16.93
N ILE A 79 -13.91 -12.66 -16.47
CA ILE A 79 -15.11 -12.45 -17.28
C ILE A 79 -15.26 -10.98 -17.67
N GLY A 80 -15.11 -10.07 -16.70
CA GLY A 80 -15.17 -8.64 -16.95
C GLY A 80 -14.12 -8.18 -17.96
N ALA A 81 -12.90 -8.71 -17.87
CA ALA A 81 -11.83 -8.44 -18.83
C ALA A 81 -12.17 -8.97 -20.23
N LEU A 82 -12.76 -10.16 -20.34
CA LEU A 82 -13.20 -10.73 -21.61
C LEU A 82 -14.31 -9.89 -22.25
N VAL A 83 -15.31 -9.46 -21.47
CA VAL A 83 -16.40 -8.59 -21.95
C VAL A 83 -15.86 -7.22 -22.35
N ALA A 84 -14.90 -6.67 -21.60
CA ALA A 84 -14.27 -5.40 -21.92
C ALA A 84 -13.40 -5.49 -23.18
N SER A 85 -12.65 -6.57 -23.39
CA SER A 85 -11.77 -6.73 -24.56
C SER A 85 -12.53 -7.05 -25.85
N THR A 86 -13.76 -7.57 -25.74
CA THR A 86 -14.59 -7.91 -26.90
C THR A 86 -15.73 -6.91 -27.08
N GLY A 87 -16.76 -6.99 -26.23
CA GLY A 87 -17.97 -6.19 -26.35
C GLY A 87 -17.75 -4.69 -26.23
N LEU A 88 -16.94 -4.24 -25.25
CA LEU A 88 -16.69 -2.81 -25.09
C LEU A 88 -15.83 -2.24 -26.23
N VAL A 89 -14.87 -3.01 -26.75
CA VAL A 89 -14.07 -2.61 -27.91
C VAL A 89 -14.94 -2.46 -29.15
N ILE A 90 -15.81 -3.43 -29.43
CA ILE A 90 -16.77 -3.37 -30.55
C ILE A 90 -17.66 -2.13 -30.42
N LEU A 91 -18.16 -1.83 -29.21
CA LEU A 91 -18.97 -0.64 -28.97
C LEU A 91 -18.19 0.66 -29.24
N GLN A 92 -16.92 0.71 -28.87
CA GLN A 92 -16.06 1.88 -29.08
C GLN A 92 -15.74 2.09 -30.56
N THR A 93 -15.48 1.03 -31.32
CA THR A 93 -15.11 1.11 -32.75
C THR A 93 -16.32 1.32 -33.65
N ASP A 94 -17.43 0.64 -33.38
CA ASP A 94 -18.54 0.54 -34.33
C ASP A 94 -19.69 1.50 -34.01
N VAL A 95 -19.84 1.92 -32.74
CA VAL A 95 -20.95 2.78 -32.30
C VAL A 95 -20.46 4.16 -31.89
N SER A 96 -19.75 4.27 -30.77
CA SER A 96 -19.14 5.55 -30.36
C SER A 96 -18.17 5.38 -29.18
N TRP A 97 -17.08 6.14 -29.25
CA TRP A 97 -16.15 6.31 -28.13
C TRP A 97 -16.83 6.95 -26.90
N MET A 98 -17.80 7.86 -27.10
CA MET A 98 -18.55 8.46 -26.01
C MET A 98 -19.32 7.41 -25.20
N ALA A 99 -20.08 6.53 -25.86
CA ALA A 99 -20.80 5.44 -25.18
C ALA A 99 -19.81 4.48 -24.50
N GLY A 100 -18.71 4.16 -25.18
CA GLY A 100 -17.66 3.30 -24.65
C GLY A 100 -16.97 3.82 -23.38
N PHE A 101 -16.92 5.15 -23.16
CA PHE A 101 -16.45 5.73 -21.90
C PHE A 101 -17.55 5.94 -20.86
N LEU A 102 -18.78 6.20 -21.31
CA LEU A 102 -19.90 6.49 -20.41
C LEU A 102 -20.40 5.24 -19.68
N ILE A 103 -20.47 4.09 -20.36
CA ILE A 103 -20.90 2.82 -19.74
C ILE A 103 -20.02 2.46 -18.53
N PRO A 104 -18.68 2.39 -18.64
CA PRO A 104 -17.82 2.18 -17.47
C PRO A 104 -17.97 3.27 -16.41
N ALA A 105 -18.20 4.53 -16.79
CA ALA A 105 -18.41 5.62 -15.83
C ALA A 105 -19.65 5.39 -14.96
N VAL A 106 -20.77 5.02 -15.59
CA VAL A 106 -22.04 4.75 -14.91
C VAL A 106 -21.93 3.49 -14.06
N SER A 107 -21.37 2.40 -14.59
CA SER A 107 -21.14 1.17 -13.82
C SER A 107 -20.26 1.41 -12.60
N PHE A 108 -19.21 2.21 -12.74
CA PHE A 108 -18.32 2.55 -11.63
C PHE A 108 -18.99 3.46 -10.59
N PHE A 109 -19.85 4.39 -11.02
CA PHE A 109 -20.68 5.19 -10.13
C PHE A 109 -21.59 4.30 -9.28
N PHE A 110 -22.32 3.36 -9.90
CA PHE A 110 -23.15 2.40 -9.17
C PHE A 110 -22.33 1.54 -8.19
N ALA A 111 -21.14 1.08 -8.60
CA ALA A 111 -20.25 0.32 -7.72
C ALA A 111 -19.84 1.13 -6.49
N ILE A 112 -19.48 2.42 -6.65
CA ILE A 112 -19.17 3.31 -5.54
C ILE A 112 -20.39 3.52 -4.65
N THR A 113 -21.57 3.76 -5.22
CA THR A 113 -22.80 3.95 -4.43
C THR A 113 -23.10 2.74 -3.57
N ILE A 114 -22.98 1.52 -4.13
CA ILE A 114 -23.16 0.28 -3.37
C ILE A 114 -22.08 0.18 -2.29
N PHE A 115 -20.81 0.36 -2.65
CA PHE A 115 -19.70 0.29 -1.70
C PHE A 115 -19.90 1.24 -0.50
N ILE A 116 -20.27 2.50 -0.76
CA ILE A 116 -20.54 3.47 0.31
C ILE A 116 -21.76 3.08 1.13
N SER A 117 -22.84 2.60 0.49
CA SER A 117 -24.07 2.20 1.20
C SER A 117 -23.85 1.05 2.18
N PHE A 118 -22.90 0.15 1.89
CA PHE A 118 -22.54 -0.98 2.76
C PHE A 118 -21.42 -0.68 3.76
N THR A 119 -20.91 0.55 3.82
CA THR A 119 -19.87 0.99 4.79
C THR A 119 -20.14 0.55 6.24
N PRO A 120 -21.34 0.70 6.82
CA PRO A 120 -21.58 0.31 8.22
C PRO A 120 -21.51 -1.20 8.48
N VAL A 121 -21.54 -2.03 7.44
CA VAL A 121 -21.47 -3.51 7.54
C VAL A 121 -20.01 -4.00 7.49
N TYR A 122 -19.09 -3.19 6.96
CA TYR A 122 -17.72 -3.62 6.76
C TYR A 122 -16.92 -3.71 8.06
N ARG A 123 -16.06 -4.73 8.15
CA ARG A 123 -15.03 -4.83 9.16
C ARG A 123 -13.83 -3.99 8.71
N HIS A 124 -13.42 -3.04 9.55
CA HIS A 124 -12.28 -2.18 9.28
C HIS A 124 -11.06 -2.65 10.07
N LYS A 125 -9.97 -2.98 9.36
CA LYS A 125 -8.69 -3.29 9.99
C LYS A 125 -8.01 -2.00 10.48
N PRO A 126 -7.32 -2.03 11.64
CA PRO A 126 -6.55 -0.88 12.09
C PRO A 126 -5.39 -0.59 11.11
N PRO A 127 -4.94 0.68 11.00
CA PRO A 127 -3.84 1.02 10.10
C PRO A 127 -2.55 0.32 10.51
N GLY A 128 -1.97 -0.46 9.59
CA GLY A 128 -0.73 -1.22 9.80
C GLY A 128 0.56 -0.41 9.61
N GLY A 129 0.48 0.87 9.26
CA GLY A 129 1.65 1.69 8.90
C GLY A 129 2.16 1.43 7.47
N SER A 130 3.18 2.17 7.04
CA SER A 130 3.74 2.06 5.68
C SER A 130 5.07 1.29 5.68
N PRO A 131 5.17 0.18 4.93
CA PRO A 131 6.44 -0.54 4.74
C PRO A 131 7.55 0.34 4.16
N LEU A 132 7.22 1.31 3.29
CA LEU A 132 8.20 2.23 2.70
C LEU A 132 8.80 3.17 3.74
N VAL A 133 7.98 3.64 4.69
CA VAL A 133 8.46 4.48 5.80
C VAL A 133 9.41 3.69 6.69
N ARG A 134 9.11 2.41 6.96
CA ARG A 134 10.02 1.53 7.70
C ARG A 134 11.32 1.32 6.96
N TRP A 135 11.25 1.00 5.66
CA TRP A 135 12.44 0.86 4.82
C TRP A 135 13.34 2.10 4.88
N PHE A 136 12.74 3.29 4.78
CA PHE A 136 13.47 4.54 4.91
C PHE A 136 14.06 4.73 6.32
N ARG A 137 13.26 4.53 7.38
CA ARG A 137 13.72 4.67 8.77
C ARG A 137 14.84 3.71 9.12
N THR A 138 14.72 2.44 8.73
CA THR A 138 15.74 1.41 8.94
C THR A 138 17.02 1.75 8.18
N THR A 139 16.92 2.18 6.92
CA THR A 139 18.10 2.55 6.12
C THR A 139 18.81 3.77 6.70
N VAL A 140 18.07 4.84 7.03
CA VAL A 140 18.64 6.05 7.65
C VAL A 140 19.19 5.75 9.04
N GLY A 141 18.49 4.94 9.84
CA GLY A 141 18.93 4.50 11.16
C GLY A 141 20.22 3.69 11.10
N ALA A 142 20.35 2.76 10.16
CA ALA A 142 21.57 1.98 9.97
C ALA A 142 22.78 2.87 9.62
N ILE A 143 22.58 3.90 8.79
CA ILE A 143 23.61 4.87 8.42
C ILE A 143 23.95 5.78 9.62
N ALA A 144 22.94 6.32 10.29
CA ALA A 144 23.10 7.20 11.45
C ALA A 144 23.85 6.49 12.59
N HIS A 145 23.60 5.18 12.75
CA HIS A 145 24.19 4.35 13.79
C HIS A 145 25.39 3.54 13.29
N ALA A 146 25.91 3.85 12.10
CA ALA A 146 26.98 3.08 11.46
C ALA A 146 28.27 2.99 12.31
N ARG A 147 28.49 3.97 13.21
CA ARG A 147 29.66 4.03 14.11
C ARG A 147 29.41 3.44 15.50
N ARG A 148 28.17 3.01 15.82
CA ARG A 148 27.87 2.37 17.10
C ARG A 148 28.50 0.96 17.14
N PRO A 149 29.07 0.54 18.28
CA PRO A 149 29.51 -0.85 18.45
C PRO A 149 28.29 -1.77 18.38
N MET A 150 28.46 -2.93 17.75
CA MET A 150 27.42 -3.96 17.72
C MET A 150 27.43 -4.68 19.08
N PRO A 151 26.29 -4.85 19.76
CA PRO A 151 26.19 -5.66 20.96
C PRO A 151 26.65 -7.11 20.71
N GLU A 152 27.26 -7.73 21.72
CA GLU A 152 27.63 -9.16 21.66
C GLU A 152 26.41 -10.08 21.82
N ASP A 153 25.40 -9.64 22.58
CA ASP A 153 24.14 -10.35 22.73
C ASP A 153 23.04 -9.76 21.82
N PRO A 154 22.48 -10.55 20.88
CA PRO A 154 21.30 -10.18 20.08
C PRO A 154 20.10 -9.69 20.90
N SER A 155 19.97 -10.10 22.16
CA SER A 155 18.86 -9.73 23.04
C SER A 155 18.87 -8.25 23.46
N GLU A 156 20.01 -7.56 23.32
CA GLU A 156 20.17 -6.13 23.63
C GLU A 156 19.67 -5.19 22.52
N LEU A 157 19.34 -5.74 21.35
CA LEU A 157 18.77 -4.97 20.24
C LEU A 157 17.34 -4.49 20.58
N HIS A 158 16.95 -3.36 20.00
CA HIS A 158 15.62 -2.80 20.22
C HIS A 158 14.53 -3.69 19.64
N GLU A 159 13.74 -4.30 20.51
CA GLU A 159 12.53 -5.04 20.15
C GLU A 159 11.42 -4.73 21.17
N VAL A 160 10.16 -4.87 20.76
CA VAL A 160 9.01 -4.73 21.66
C VAL A 160 8.82 -6.01 22.48
N GLU A 161 8.37 -5.95 23.72
CA GLU A 161 8.08 -7.15 24.52
C GLU A 161 6.87 -7.93 23.97
N GLY A 162 6.93 -9.27 24.01
CA GLY A 162 5.82 -10.17 23.61
C GLY A 162 6.05 -10.91 22.29
N PHE A 163 4.99 -11.55 21.76
CA PHE A 163 5.05 -12.39 20.55
C PHE A 163 4.74 -11.61 19.25
N TRP A 164 4.10 -10.46 19.38
CA TRP A 164 3.66 -9.62 18.25
C TRP A 164 4.68 -8.50 17.99
N SER A 165 4.81 -8.08 16.74
CA SER A 165 5.64 -6.93 16.39
C SER A 165 4.90 -5.60 16.67
N ILE A 166 5.58 -4.45 16.46
CA ILE A 166 4.93 -3.11 16.49
C ILE A 166 3.71 -3.06 15.55
N VAL A 167 3.70 -3.92 14.54
CA VAL A 167 2.64 -4.01 13.55
C VAL A 167 1.54 -4.93 14.07
N ARG A 168 0.36 -4.38 14.32
CA ARG A 168 -0.81 -5.16 14.74
C ARG A 168 -1.08 -6.29 13.73
N GLY A 169 -1.05 -7.53 14.22
CA GLY A 169 -1.34 -8.73 13.44
C GLY A 169 -0.15 -9.34 12.72
N GLN A 170 1.09 -8.85 12.93
CA GLN A 170 2.30 -9.51 12.42
C GLN A 170 3.10 -10.15 13.56
N GLN A 171 3.57 -11.36 13.30
CA GLN A 171 4.52 -12.04 14.19
C GLN A 171 5.91 -11.42 14.03
N LYS A 172 6.73 -11.55 15.08
CA LYS A 172 8.13 -11.14 15.02
C LYS A 172 8.89 -12.00 14.02
N LEU A 173 9.87 -11.38 13.37
CA LEU A 173 10.80 -12.07 12.49
C LEU A 173 12.04 -12.49 13.28
N GLU A 174 12.59 -13.66 12.95
CA GLU A 174 13.85 -14.13 13.54
C GLU A 174 15.03 -13.31 13.01
N LEU A 175 15.97 -13.00 13.90
CA LEU A 175 17.17 -12.25 13.54
C LEU A 175 18.05 -13.06 12.59
N THR A 176 18.46 -12.45 11.48
CA THR A 176 19.38 -13.05 10.51
C THR A 176 20.74 -12.33 10.54
N GLU A 177 21.85 -13.07 10.43
CA GLU A 177 23.21 -12.48 10.37
C GLU A 177 23.53 -11.84 9.00
N VAL A 178 22.79 -12.19 7.95
CA VAL A 178 22.94 -11.62 6.61
C VAL A 178 22.56 -10.14 6.61
N LEU A 179 23.36 -9.30 5.95
CA LEU A 179 23.22 -7.83 5.98
C LEU A 179 23.25 -7.26 7.41
N SER A 180 24.10 -7.80 8.28
CA SER A 180 24.28 -7.38 9.68
C SER A 180 24.51 -5.87 9.87
N GLY A 181 25.00 -5.17 8.85
CA GLY A 181 25.11 -3.70 8.85
C GLY A 181 23.77 -2.99 9.10
N LEU A 182 22.64 -3.56 8.68
CA LEU A 182 21.30 -3.01 8.93
C LEU A 182 20.86 -3.17 10.39
N ASN A 183 21.43 -4.12 11.13
CA ASN A 183 21.11 -4.32 12.56
C ASN A 183 21.52 -3.11 13.40
N LYS A 184 22.44 -2.27 12.90
CA LYS A 184 22.84 -1.02 13.56
C LYS A 184 21.67 -0.06 13.77
N ALA A 185 20.63 -0.14 12.95
CA ALA A 185 19.42 0.66 13.11
C ALA A 185 18.65 0.33 14.41
N ALA A 186 18.82 -0.89 14.95
CA ALA A 186 18.18 -1.36 16.17
C ALA A 186 19.09 -1.33 17.41
N VAL A 187 20.31 -0.77 17.32
CA VAL A 187 21.23 -0.69 18.47
C VAL A 187 20.81 0.43 19.43
N ARG A 188 20.36 0.04 20.63
CA ARG A 188 20.00 0.95 21.74
C ARG A 188 21.24 1.58 22.35
N GLN A 189 21.13 2.83 22.79
CA GLN A 189 22.06 3.42 23.76
C GLN A 189 21.46 3.41 25.17
N PRO A 190 22.29 3.49 26.23
CA PRO A 190 21.81 3.58 27.61
C PRO A 190 20.81 4.72 27.85
N GLU A 191 20.95 5.81 27.09
CA GLU A 191 20.06 6.97 27.11
C GLU A 191 18.64 6.67 26.57
N ASP A 192 18.51 5.72 25.65
CA ASP A 192 17.23 5.30 25.07
C ASP A 192 16.43 4.41 26.05
N VAL A 193 17.14 3.63 26.87
CA VAL A 193 16.53 2.78 27.92
C VAL A 193 15.92 3.64 29.03
N ALA A 194 16.56 4.75 29.38
CA ALA A 194 16.05 5.71 30.35
C ALA A 194 14.77 6.44 29.89
N ALA A 195 14.48 6.45 28.58
CA ALA A 195 13.29 7.08 28.01
C ALA A 195 12.06 6.16 27.92
N ASP A 196 12.24 4.83 27.88
CA ASP A 196 11.15 3.84 27.77
C ASP A 196 10.67 3.29 29.14
N GLY A 197 11.40 3.50 30.24
CA GLY A 197 11.05 3.02 31.59
C GLY A 197 10.77 4.14 32.60
N GLY A 198 9.55 4.20 33.16
CA GLY A 198 9.16 5.23 34.13
C GLY A 198 9.71 5.00 35.56
N ALA A 199 10.58 5.91 36.02
CA ALA A 199 10.52 6.64 37.29
C ALA A 199 11.81 7.50 37.43
N PRO A 200 11.73 8.84 37.62
CA PRO A 200 12.92 9.65 37.79
C PRO A 200 13.53 9.35 39.18
N LYS A 201 14.63 8.60 39.22
CA LYS A 201 15.48 8.56 40.42
C LYS A 201 16.22 9.88 40.50
N SER A 202 15.68 10.78 41.32
CA SER A 202 16.34 11.91 42.00
C SER A 202 17.64 12.42 41.34
N GLY A 203 17.53 13.55 40.63
CA GLY A 203 18.65 14.47 40.40
C GLY A 203 18.95 14.74 38.93
N GLY A 204 18.43 15.86 38.41
CA GLY A 204 18.83 16.44 37.12
C GLY A 204 17.88 16.09 35.98
N VAL A 205 16.96 17.01 35.65
CA VAL A 205 16.13 16.94 34.46
C VAL A 205 16.99 17.26 33.23
N THR A 206 17.56 16.25 32.61
CA THR A 206 17.88 16.28 31.18
C THR A 206 16.85 15.41 30.48
N SER A 207 15.94 16.04 29.71
CA SER A 207 15.01 15.30 28.85
C SER A 207 15.83 14.41 27.92
N ALA A 208 15.83 13.09 28.18
CA ALA A 208 16.43 12.10 27.30
C ALA A 208 15.78 12.23 25.91
N LYS A 209 16.58 12.61 24.92
CA LYS A 209 16.11 12.88 23.57
C LYS A 209 15.87 11.53 22.88
N LYS A 210 14.63 11.05 22.90
CA LYS A 210 14.22 9.81 22.23
C LYS A 210 14.81 9.76 20.82
N ASP A 211 15.64 8.75 20.54
CA ASP A 211 16.26 8.58 19.23
C ASP A 211 15.16 8.37 18.17
N ARG A 212 15.11 9.28 17.19
CA ARG A 212 14.09 9.28 16.14
C ARG A 212 14.32 8.16 15.13
N TRP A 213 15.54 7.65 15.04
CA TRP A 213 15.99 6.71 14.01
C TRP A 213 16.19 5.30 14.54
N LEU A 214 15.93 5.08 15.83
CA LEU A 214 15.84 3.74 16.41
C LEU A 214 14.61 3.01 15.86
N VAL A 215 14.83 1.79 15.38
CA VAL A 215 13.82 0.88 14.82
C VAL A 215 13.91 -0.48 15.48
N THR A 216 12.87 -1.29 15.34
CA THR A 216 12.85 -2.66 15.88
C THR A 216 13.64 -3.65 15.03
N VAL A 217 14.07 -4.76 15.63
CA VAL A 217 14.70 -5.88 14.90
C VAL A 217 13.72 -6.42 13.86
N THR A 218 12.44 -6.54 14.18
CA THR A 218 11.43 -6.96 13.20
C THR A 218 11.39 -6.02 11.98
N GLU A 219 11.45 -4.69 12.17
CA GLU A 219 11.53 -3.72 11.06
C GLU A 219 12.83 -3.83 10.25
N VAL A 220 13.94 -4.21 10.89
CA VAL A 220 15.21 -4.48 10.20
C VAL A 220 15.11 -5.74 9.34
N GLU A 221 14.55 -6.82 9.88
CA GLU A 221 14.40 -8.09 9.17
C GLU A 221 13.41 -8.00 8.01
N GLU A 222 12.32 -7.23 8.15
CA GLU A 222 11.41 -6.93 7.03
C GLU A 222 12.18 -6.33 5.83
N VAL A 223 13.08 -5.38 6.11
CA VAL A 223 13.90 -4.72 5.07
C VAL A 223 14.90 -5.70 4.46
N LYS A 224 15.55 -6.53 5.28
CA LYS A 224 16.47 -7.56 4.78
C LYS A 224 15.75 -8.55 3.87
N CYS A 225 14.55 -9.00 4.22
CA CYS A 225 13.75 -9.89 3.38
C CYS A 225 13.50 -9.25 2.00
N VAL A 226 13.13 -7.96 1.95
CA VAL A 226 12.92 -7.25 0.69
C VAL A 226 14.20 -7.13 -0.12
N VAL A 227 15.32 -6.76 0.51
CA VAL A 227 16.62 -6.65 -0.18
C VAL A 227 17.07 -8.01 -0.73
N ARG A 228 16.79 -9.11 -0.03
CA ARG A 228 17.11 -10.47 -0.48
C ARG A 228 16.26 -10.96 -1.65
N MET A 229 15.09 -10.36 -1.88
CA MET A 229 14.28 -10.64 -3.07
C MET A 229 14.80 -9.92 -4.32
N LEU A 230 15.66 -8.90 -4.17
CA LEU A 230 16.29 -8.26 -5.32
C LEU A 230 17.31 -9.23 -5.92
N PRO A 231 17.26 -9.48 -7.24
CA PRO A 231 18.25 -10.32 -7.89
C PRO A 231 19.64 -9.70 -7.67
N ILE A 232 20.57 -10.54 -7.21
CA ILE A 232 21.99 -10.19 -7.16
C ILE A 232 22.46 -10.19 -8.61
N ALA A 233 22.51 -9.00 -9.22
CA ALA A 233 23.10 -8.79 -10.54
C ALA A 233 24.63 -8.83 -10.46
#